data_AF-A0A497HU80-F1
#
_entry.id   AF-A0A497HU80-F1
#
_cell.length_a   1.000
_cell.length_b   1.000
_cell.length_c   1.000
_cell.angle_alpha   90.00
_cell.angle_beta   90.00
_cell.angle_gamma   90.00
#
_symmetry.space_group_name_H-M   'P 1'
#
loop_
_entity.id
_entity.type
_entity.pdbx_description
1 polymer ?
#
loop_
_entity_poly.entity_id
_entity_poly.type
_entity_poly.pdbx_seq_one_letter_code
_entity_poly.pdbx_strand_id
1 'polypeptide(L)' 'MMESLEGRLLRLLKERRKKLAIAESCTGGYISHRITMVPGASEVFYGGVVSYANHLKVEILGV' A
#
# COMPACT_ATOMS: atom_id res chain seq x y z
N MET A 1 12.98 -6.04 -19.94
CA MET A 1 12.51 -6.71 -18.70
C MET A 1 11.07 -6.28 -18.48
N MET A 2 10.15 -7.21 -18.19
CA MET A 2 8.73 -6.89 -18.03
C MET A 2 8.51 -6.12 -16.71
N GLU A 3 7.74 -5.03 -16.73
CA GLU A 3 7.40 -4.23 -15.55
C GLU A 3 6.57 -5.07 -14.56
N SER A 4 6.88 -5.02 -13.26
CA SER A 4 6.07 -5.70 -12.24
C SER A 4 4.70 -5.05 -12.09
N LEU A 5 3.74 -5.76 -11.49
CA LEU A 5 2.41 -5.21 -11.22
C LEU A 5 2.48 -3.96 -10.33
N GLU A 6 3.33 -3.99 -9.30
CA GLU A 6 3.54 -2.88 -8.37
C GLU A 6 4.16 -1.67 -9.07
N GLY A 7 5.16 -1.89 -9.93
CA GLY A 7 5.79 -0.83 -10.73
C GLY A 7 4.78 -0.13 -11.63
N ARG A 8 3.97 -0.92 -12.34
CA ARG A 8 2.91 -0.39 -13.22
C ARG A 8 1.86 0.39 -12.44
N LEU A 9 1.44 -0.09 -11.27
CA LEU A 9 0.49 0.61 -10.40
C LEU A 9 1.06 1.96 -9.94
N LEU A 10 2.28 1.98 -9.40
CA LEU A 10 2.91 3.19 -8.88
C LEU A 10 3.12 4.24 -9.98
N ARG A 11 3.53 3.82 -11.18
CA ARG A 11 3.66 4.70 -12.34
C ARG A 11 2.32 5.35 -12.70
N LEU A 12 1.25 4.57 -12.80
CA LEU A 12 -0.09 5.08 -13.13
C LEU A 12 -0.64 6.06 -12.08
N LEU A 13 -0.37 5.82 -10.79
CA LEU A 13 -0.78 6.73 -9.72
C LEU A 13 0.05 8.01 -9.71
N LYS A 14 1.36 7.93 -9.98
CA LYS A 14 2.26 9.08 -10.12
C LYS A 14 1.81 9.99 -11.27
N GLU A 15 1.53 9.42 -12.45
CA GLU A 15 1.01 10.15 -13.62
C GLU A 15 -0.29 10.90 -13.30
N ARG A 16 -1.14 10.33 -12.44
CA ARG A 16 -2.42 10.92 -12.01
C ARG A 16 -2.34 11.80 -10.76
N ARG A 17 -1.13 12.02 -10.22
CA ARG A 17 -0.90 12.77 -8.97
C ARG A 17 -1.75 12.23 -7.80
N LYS A 18 -1.90 10.92 -7.71
CA LYS A 18 -2.61 10.24 -6.62
C LYS A 18 -1.63 9.60 -5.66
N LYS A 19 -2.07 9.43 -4.41
CA LYS A 19 -1.36 8.71 -3.36
C LYS A 19 -2.01 7.35 -3.11
N LEU A 20 -1.25 6.39 -2.61
CA LEU A 20 -1.70 5.05 -2.24
C LEU A 20 -1.59 4.87 -0.73
N ALA A 21 -2.68 4.49 -0.07
CA ALA A 21 -2.68 4.00 1.31
C ALA A 21 -3.23 2.57 1.34
N ILE A 22 -2.76 1.76 2.28
CA ILE A 22 -3.12 0.33 2.38
C ILE A 22 -3.59 0.00 3.81
N ALA A 23 -4.70 -0.72 3.93
CA ALA A 23 -5.11 -1.37 5.18
C ALA A 23 -5.02 -2.90 4.99
N GLU A 24 -4.30 -3.57 5.88
CA GLU A 24 -4.03 -5.01 5.82
C GLU A 24 -4.55 -5.74 7.08
N SER A 25 -4.94 -7.00 6.92
CA SER A 25 -5.25 -7.91 8.03
C SER A 25 -4.46 -9.20 7.84
N CYS A 26 -5.03 -10.21 7.16
CA CYS A 26 -4.39 -11.52 6.97
C CYS A 26 -3.08 -11.50 6.19
N THR A 27 -2.85 -10.46 5.37
CA THR A 27 -1.59 -10.29 4.61
C THR A 27 -0.42 -9.79 5.45
N GLY A 28 -0.67 -9.28 6.67
CA GLY A 28 0.38 -9.00 7.65
C GLY A 28 1.43 -7.97 7.25
N GLY A 29 1.13 -7.09 6.27
CA GLY A 29 2.10 -6.12 5.74
C GLY A 29 2.76 -6.55 4.43
N TYR A 30 2.45 -7.74 3.91
CA TYR A 30 3.09 -8.26 2.70
C TYR A 30 2.77 -7.40 1.47
N ILE A 31 1.58 -6.79 1.37
CA ILE A 31 1.26 -5.91 0.25
C ILE A 31 2.11 -4.62 0.35
N SER A 32 2.17 -4.02 1.53
CA SER A 32 3.01 -2.84 1.79
C SER A 32 4.49 -3.14 1.52
N HIS A 33 4.98 -4.31 1.91
CA HIS A 33 6.34 -4.76 1.58
C HIS A 33 6.57 -4.81 0.07
N ARG A 34 5.68 -5.45 -0.70
CA ARG A 34 5.82 -5.52 -2.16
C ARG A 34 5.81 -4.14 -2.83
N ILE A 35 4.97 -3.22 -2.36
CA ILE A 35 4.93 -1.84 -2.87
C ILE A 35 6.22 -1.09 -2.56
N THR A 36 6.69 -1.14 -1.31
CA THR A 36 7.87 -0.39 -0.85
C THR A 36 9.18 -0.91 -1.43
N MET A 37 9.21 -2.15 -1.93
CA MET A 37 10.35 -2.71 -2.66
C MET A 37 10.54 -2.11 -4.07
N VAL A 38 9.57 -1.39 -4.61
CA VAL A 38 9.71 -0.72 -5.90
C VAL A 38 10.46 0.61 -5.72
N PRO A 39 11.58 0.86 -6.43
CA PRO A 39 12.26 2.15 -6.38
C PRO A 39 11.34 3.31 -6.71
N GLY A 40 11.41 4.38 -5.91
CA GLY A 40 10.53 5.55 -6.07
C GLY A 40 9.12 5.40 -5.51
N ALA A 41 8.79 4.28 -4.83
CA ALA A 41 7.47 4.08 -4.23
C ALA A 41 7.06 5.21 -3.27
N SER A 42 8.01 5.85 -2.58
CA SER A 42 7.76 6.97 -1.66
C SER A 42 7.10 8.19 -2.33
N GLU A 43 7.21 8.33 -3.64
CA GLU A 43 6.53 9.41 -4.37
C GLU A 43 5.00 9.25 -4.36
N VAL A 44 4.50 8.03 -4.17
CA VAL A 44 3.08 7.69 -4.26
C VAL A 44 2.55 7.05 -2.98
N PHE A 45 3.31 6.15 -2.37
CA PHE A 45 2.92 5.44 -1.17
C PHE A 45 2.87 6.39 0.03
N TYR A 46 1.67 6.59 0.56
CA TYR A 46 1.42 7.44 1.71
C TYR A 46 1.70 6.71 3.03
N GLY A 47 1.36 5.43 3.10
CA GLY A 47 1.54 4.61 4.29
C GLY A 47 0.56 3.45 4.32
N GLY A 48 0.65 2.64 5.37
CA GLY A 48 -0.29 1.55 5.58
C GLY A 48 -0.49 1.20 7.05
N VAL A 49 -1.60 0.54 7.32
CA VAL A 49 -1.99 0.03 8.64
C VAL A 49 -2.17 -1.48 8.54
N VAL A 50 -1.57 -2.21 9.47
CA VAL A 50 -1.87 -3.64 9.64
C VAL A 50 -2.76 -3.79 10.88
N SER A 51 -4.04 -4.06 10.67
CA SER A 51 -5.05 -4.19 11.72
C SER A 51 -5.65 -5.60 11.74
N TYR A 52 -4.94 -6.54 12.38
CA TYR A 52 -5.33 -7.96 12.39
C TYR A 52 -6.55 -8.24 13.28
N ALA A 53 -6.56 -7.71 14.50
CA ALA A 53 -7.67 -7.88 15.43
C ALA A 53 -8.88 -7.01 15.06
N ASN A 54 -10.09 -7.49 15.32
CA ASN A 54 -11.32 -6.74 15.01
C ASN A 54 -11.38 -5.40 15.73
N HIS A 55 -11.01 -5.33 17.01
CA HIS A 55 -11.03 -4.07 17.77
C HIS A 55 -10.10 -3.01 17.17
N LEU A 56 -8.94 -3.40 16.64
CA LEU A 56 -8.01 -2.49 15.95
C LEU A 56 -8.57 -1.97 14.62
N LYS A 57 -9.42 -2.75 13.92
CA LYS A 57 -10.09 -2.28 12.70
C LYS A 57 -11.06 -1.14 13.03
N VAL A 58 -11.83 -1.27 14.11
CA VAL A 58 -12.74 -0.23 14.58
C VAL A 58 -11.95 1.00 15.03
N GLU A 59 -10.93 0.81 15.88
CA GLU A 59 -10.18 1.92 16.50
C GLU A 59 -9.35 2.72 15.48
N ILE A 60 -8.70 2.04 14.53
CA ILE A 60 -7.77 2.69 13.60
C ILE A 60 -8.46 3.05 12.28
N LEU A 61 -9.37 2.22 11.79
CA LEU A 61 -9.99 2.36 10.45
C LEU A 61 -11.47 2.76 10.49
N GLY A 62 -12.13 2.71 11.65
CA GLY A 62 -13.53 3.12 11.80
C GLY A 62 -14.57 2.20 11.14
N VAL A 63 -14.22 0.95 10.87
CA VAL A 63 -15.13 -0.07 10.27
C VAL A 63 -15.81 -0.94 11.30
#